data_AF-A0A7S1XQ94-F1
#
_entry.id   AF-A0A7S1XQ94-F1
#
_cell.length_a   1.000
_cell.length_b   1.000
_cell.length_c   1.000
_cell.angle_alpha   90.00
_cell.angle_beta   90.00
_cell.angle_gamma   90.00
#
_symmetry.space_group_name_H-M   'P 1'
#
loop_
_entity.id
_entity.type
_entity.pdbx_description
1 polymer ?
#
loop_
_entity_poly.entity_id
_entity_poly.type
_entity_poly.pdbx_seq_one_letter_code
_entity_poly.pdbx_strand_id
1 'polypeptide(L)'
;MNRKILNGRFMQLRTYALLLAENQGRAPIVLKLLYLDGPSLLWMPCNQDEVEKTRDEILKSWEAIIYRVNRQHFEPTVNKLCDYCVHKSVCPAWTDGGDYDSTKKSVVLGGQDSAPRRQDSTAAS
;
A
#
# COMPACT_ATOMS: atom_id res chain seq x y z
N MET A 1 0.98 -23.18 -8.07
CA MET A 1 0.81 -22.04 -7.14
C MET A 1 0.03 -20.94 -7.87
N ASN A 2 -0.98 -20.32 -7.25
CA ASN A 2 -1.89 -19.38 -7.92
C ASN A 2 -1.20 -18.05 -8.26
N ARG A 3 -1.12 -17.72 -9.56
CA ARG A 3 -0.45 -16.50 -10.08
C ARG A 3 -1.03 -15.21 -9.51
N LYS A 4 -2.35 -15.13 -9.27
CA LYS A 4 -2.98 -13.92 -8.70
C LYS A 4 -2.53 -13.66 -7.26
N ILE A 5 -2.42 -14.72 -6.46
CA ILE A 5 -1.96 -14.63 -5.06
C ILE A 5 -0.49 -14.20 -5.00
N LEU A 6 0.34 -14.75 -5.89
CA LEU A 6 1.74 -14.34 -6.02
C LEU A 6 1.84 -12.86 -6.41
N ASN A 7 1.10 -12.42 -7.42
CA ASN A 7 1.12 -11.04 -7.88
C ASN A 7 0.72 -10.05 -6.76
N GLY A 8 -0.28 -10.38 -5.94
CA GLY A 8 -0.67 -9.55 -4.79
C GLY A 8 0.44 -9.39 -3.75
N ARG A 9 1.17 -10.46 -3.43
CA ARG A 9 2.30 -10.42 -2.48
C ARG A 9 3.49 -9.62 -3.04
N PHE A 10 3.73 -9.72 -4.34
CA PHE A 10 4.83 -9.02 -4.98
C PHE A 10 4.54 -7.55 -5.31
N MET A 11 3.27 -7.11 -5.30
CA MET A 11 2.92 -5.69 -5.42
C MET A 11 3.66 -4.85 -4.36
N GLN A 12 3.66 -5.31 -3.11
CA GLN A 12 4.42 -4.68 -2.02
C GLN A 12 5.92 -4.56 -2.34
N LEU A 13 6.54 -5.63 -2.84
CA LEU A 13 7.96 -5.63 -3.22
C LEU A 13 8.24 -4.72 -4.42
N ARG A 14 7.33 -4.65 -5.39
CA ARG A 14 7.48 -3.75 -6.54
C ARG A 14 7.34 -2.28 -6.15
N THR A 15 6.56 -1.94 -5.13
CA THR A 15 6.54 -0.57 -4.58
C THR A 15 7.92 -0.16 -4.08
N TYR A 16 8.64 -1.06 -3.39
CA TYR A 16 10.05 -0.81 -3.02
C TYR A 16 10.97 -0.77 -4.23
N ALA A 17 10.73 -1.60 -5.25
CA ALA A 17 11.48 -1.55 -6.50
C ALA A 17 11.38 -0.18 -7.18
N LEU A 18 10.19 0.43 -7.18
CA LEU A 18 9.96 1.79 -7.66
C LEU A 18 10.76 2.80 -6.86
N LEU A 19 10.69 2.76 -5.52
CA LEU A 19 11.46 3.68 -4.66
C LEU A 19 12.97 3.58 -4.91
N LEU A 20 13.48 2.37 -5.12
CA LEU A 20 14.89 2.15 -5.47
C LEU A 20 15.22 2.70 -6.86
N ALA A 21 14.35 2.48 -7.86
CA ALA A 21 14.55 2.97 -9.21
C ALA A 21 14.58 4.49 -9.28
N GLU A 22 13.70 5.19 -8.55
CA GLU A 22 13.70 6.65 -8.45
C GLU A 22 14.99 7.18 -7.81
N ASN A 23 15.48 6.51 -6.76
CA ASN A 23 16.66 6.96 -6.04
C ASN A 23 17.98 6.61 -6.75
N GLN A 24 18.01 5.53 -7.54
CA GLN A 24 19.25 5.00 -8.15
C GLN A 24 19.28 5.11 -9.68
N GLY A 25 18.19 5.55 -10.31
CA GLY A 25 18.05 5.65 -11.77
C GLY A 25 17.94 4.32 -12.51
N ARG A 26 17.76 3.19 -11.81
CA ARG A 26 17.63 1.86 -12.42
C ARG A 26 16.77 0.90 -11.60
N ALA A 27 15.96 0.09 -12.27
CA ALA A 27 15.19 -0.98 -11.63
C ALA A 27 16.10 -2.11 -11.09
N PRO A 28 15.70 -2.77 -9.98
CA PRO A 28 16.30 -4.04 -9.59
C PRO A 28 15.95 -5.13 -10.61
N ILE A 29 16.85 -6.10 -10.79
CA ILE A 29 16.69 -7.19 -11.77
C ILE A 29 15.86 -8.37 -11.26
N VAL A 30 15.78 -8.56 -9.94
CA VAL A 30 15.08 -9.67 -9.28
C VAL A 30 14.49 -9.19 -7.96
N LEU A 31 13.25 -9.59 -7.68
CA LEU A 31 12.59 -9.43 -6.38
C LEU A 31 12.56 -10.79 -5.67
N LYS A 32 12.81 -10.77 -4.36
CA LYS A 32 12.84 -11.97 -3.50
C LYS A 32 12.00 -11.73 -2.26
N LEU A 33 11.12 -12.68 -1.95
CA LEU A 33 10.32 -12.72 -0.73
C LEU A 33 10.77 -13.93 0.09
N LEU A 34 11.43 -13.66 1.20
CA LEU A 34 11.91 -14.68 2.15
C LEU A 34 10.92 -14.80 3.31
N TYR A 35 10.38 -16.00 3.52
CA TYR A 35 9.65 -16.33 4.74
C TYR A 35 10.64 -16.86 5.77
N LEU A 36 10.58 -16.33 7.00
CA LEU A 36 11.52 -16.67 8.07
C LEU A 36 11.14 -17.96 8.81
N ASP A 37 9.86 -18.31 8.81
CA ASP A 37 9.34 -19.53 9.42
C ASP A 37 9.32 -20.67 8.38
N GLY A 38 10.51 -21.20 8.08
CA GLY A 38 10.74 -22.32 7.16
C GLY A 38 11.37 -21.96 5.80
N PRO A 39 11.78 -22.95 4.99
CA PRO A 39 12.42 -22.71 3.70
C PRO A 39 11.37 -22.33 2.66
N SER A 40 11.09 -21.04 2.53
CA SER A 40 10.27 -20.53 1.42
C SER A 40 10.86 -19.24 0.89
N LEU A 41 11.63 -19.36 -0.18
CA LEU A 41 12.10 -18.25 -1.00
C LEU A 41 11.24 -18.19 -2.27
N LEU A 42 10.46 -17.12 -2.41
CA LEU A 42 9.80 -16.80 -3.66
C LEU A 42 10.62 -15.75 -4.40
N TRP A 43 10.75 -15.87 -5.71
CA TRP A 43 11.43 -14.87 -6.51
C TRP A 43 10.73 -14.61 -7.83
N MET A 44 10.95 -13.42 -8.39
CA MET A 44 10.48 -13.06 -9.73
C MET A 44 11.45 -12.06 -10.40
N PRO A 45 11.56 -12.08 -11.74
CA PRO A 45 12.26 -11.03 -12.45
C PRO A 45 11.56 -9.68 -12.27
N CYS A 46 12.34 -8.61 -12.27
CA CYS A 46 11.85 -7.24 -12.27
C CYS A 46 12.59 -6.45 -13.35
N ASN A 47 11.85 -5.58 -14.03
CA ASN A 47 12.37 -4.73 -15.09
C ASN A 47 11.72 -3.35 -14.97
N GLN A 48 12.16 -2.42 -15.81
CA GLN A 48 11.70 -1.04 -15.77
C GLN A 48 10.19 -0.90 -16.08
N ASP A 49 9.68 -1.66 -17.05
CA ASP A 49 8.26 -1.66 -17.42
C ASP A 49 7.35 -2.12 -16.27
N GLU A 50 7.76 -3.13 -15.49
CA GLU A 50 7.04 -3.58 -14.29
C GLU A 50 7.06 -2.53 -13.17
N VAL A 51 8.14 -1.76 -13.05
CA VAL A 51 8.24 -0.64 -12.11
C VAL A 51 7.30 0.50 -12.51
N GLU A 52 7.24 0.83 -13.80
CA GLU A 52 6.34 1.85 -14.34
C GLU A 52 4.87 1.47 -14.17
N LYS A 53 4.49 0.21 -14.47
CA LYS A 53 3.14 -0.29 -14.18
C LYS A 53 2.80 -0.20 -12.70
N THR A 54 3.77 -0.46 -11.82
CA THR A 54 3.56 -0.35 -10.38
C THR A 54 3.29 1.09 -9.96
N ARG A 55 3.99 2.07 -10.56
CA ARG A 55 3.69 3.49 -10.37
C ARG A 55 2.25 3.80 -10.74
N ASP A 56 1.80 3.35 -11.91
CA ASP A 56 0.42 3.58 -12.37
C ASP A 56 -0.61 2.94 -11.44
N GLU A 57 -0.37 1.72 -10.97
CA GLU A 57 -1.25 1.04 -10.00
C GLU A 57 -1.36 1.78 -8.67
N ILE A 58 -0.24 2.34 -8.18
CA ILE A 58 -0.22 3.15 -6.96
C ILE A 58 -1.01 4.44 -7.15
N LEU A 59 -0.77 5.16 -8.26
CA LEU A 59 -1.47 6.42 -8.54
C LEU A 59 -2.97 6.21 -8.73
N LYS A 60 -3.38 5.16 -9.45
CA LYS A 60 -4.79 4.77 -9.58
C LYS A 60 -5.43 4.44 -8.23
N SER A 61 -4.69 3.74 -7.36
CA SER A 61 -5.17 3.43 -6.01
C SER A 61 -5.32 4.70 -5.18
N TRP A 62 -4.38 5.64 -5.29
CA TRP A 62 -4.44 6.95 -4.62
C TRP A 62 -5.66 7.77 -5.06
N GLU A 63 -5.88 7.91 -6.36
CA GLU A 63 -7.04 8.61 -6.92
C GLU A 63 -8.36 7.97 -6.43
N ALA A 64 -8.41 6.64 -6.43
CA ALA A 64 -9.56 5.88 -5.95
C ALA A 64 -9.84 6.08 -4.45
N ILE A 65 -8.79 6.26 -3.63
CA ILE A 65 -8.91 6.60 -2.21
C ILE A 65 -9.48 8.01 -2.05
N ILE A 66 -8.85 9.01 -2.69
CA ILE A 66 -9.28 10.41 -2.58
C ILE A 66 -10.73 10.59 -3.04
N TYR A 67 -11.12 9.94 -4.12
CA TYR A 67 -12.50 9.93 -4.61
C TYR A 67 -13.50 9.45 -3.54
N ARG A 68 -13.21 8.34 -2.87
CA ARG A 68 -14.08 7.75 -1.84
C ARG A 68 -14.14 8.58 -0.58
N VAL A 69 -12.99 9.13 -0.16
CA VAL A 69 -12.90 10.06 0.96
C VAL A 69 -13.81 11.27 0.71
N ASN A 70 -13.70 11.90 -0.47
CA ASN A 70 -14.49 13.07 -0.83
C ASN A 70 -16.00 12.80 -0.90
N ARG A 71 -16.40 11.66 -1.46
CA ARG A 71 -17.83 11.28 -1.60
C ARG A 71 -18.47 10.74 -0.34
N GLN A 72 -17.65 10.56 0.68
CA GLN A 72 -18.02 9.88 1.88
C GLN A 72 -18.58 8.45 1.70
N HIS A 73 -18.15 7.77 0.64
CA HIS A 73 -18.75 6.50 0.24
C HIS A 73 -17.68 5.44 0.01
N PHE A 74 -17.79 4.32 0.73
CA PHE A 74 -16.87 3.18 0.63
C PHE A 74 -17.67 1.92 0.31
N GLU A 75 -17.57 1.44 -0.93
CA GLU A 75 -18.32 0.27 -1.37
C GLU A 75 -17.77 -1.00 -0.68
N PRO A 76 -18.59 -1.73 0.10
CA PRO A 76 -18.10 -2.91 0.79
C PRO A 76 -17.97 -4.10 -0.17
N THR A 77 -16.91 -4.90 0.00
CA THR A 77 -16.75 -6.19 -0.70
C THR A 77 -16.59 -7.31 0.32
N VAL A 78 -17.65 -8.09 0.53
CA VAL A 78 -17.64 -9.20 1.49
C VAL A 78 -16.79 -10.35 0.95
N ASN A 79 -15.79 -10.77 1.72
CA ASN A 79 -14.91 -11.89 1.40
C ASN A 79 -14.42 -12.59 2.69
N LYS A 80 -13.60 -13.64 2.56
CA LYS A 80 -13.09 -14.43 3.71
C LYS A 80 -12.21 -13.62 4.69
N LEU A 81 -11.62 -12.51 4.27
CA LEU A 81 -10.86 -11.64 5.18
C LEU A 81 -11.78 -10.87 6.15
N CYS A 82 -13.07 -10.75 5.83
CA CYS A 82 -14.05 -10.12 6.72
C CYS A 82 -14.22 -10.87 8.05
N ASP A 83 -13.85 -12.16 8.12
CA ASP A 83 -13.85 -12.95 9.36
C ASP A 83 -12.80 -12.44 10.36
N TYR A 84 -11.74 -11.77 9.88
CA TYR A 84 -10.65 -11.22 10.68
C TYR A 84 -10.59 -9.68 10.64
N CYS A 85 -11.61 -9.02 10.08
CA CYS A 85 -11.61 -7.57 9.88
C CYS A 85 -11.97 -6.81 11.16
N VAL A 86 -11.06 -5.97 11.65
CA VAL A 86 -11.28 -5.13 12.85
C VAL A 86 -12.33 -4.03 12.65
N HIS A 87 -12.67 -3.69 11.41
CA HIS A 87 -13.64 -2.64 11.07
C HIS A 87 -15.06 -3.17 10.85
N LYS A 88 -15.32 -4.46 11.13
CA LYS A 88 -16.62 -5.11 10.85
C LYS A 88 -17.81 -4.41 11.52
N SER A 89 -17.63 -3.84 12.71
CA SER A 89 -18.67 -3.12 13.45
C SER A 89 -19.11 -1.79 12.82
N VAL A 90 -18.29 -1.20 11.94
CA VAL A 90 -18.57 0.06 11.25
C VAL A 90 -18.71 -0.13 9.74
N CYS A 91 -18.65 -1.36 9.25
CA CYS A 91 -18.67 -1.64 7.82
C CYS A 91 -20.10 -1.59 7.26
N PRO A 92 -20.35 -0.88 6.14
CA PRO A 92 -21.69 -0.76 5.54
C PRO A 92 -22.35 -2.07 5.11
N ALA A 93 -21.61 -3.18 5.02
CA ALA A 93 -22.18 -4.50 4.72
C ALA A 93 -22.82 -5.18 5.96
N TRP A 94 -22.56 -4.69 7.17
CA TRP A 94 -23.11 -5.24 8.42
C TRP A 94 -23.84 -4.19 9.27
N THR A 95 -23.73 -2.91 8.94
CA THR A 95 -24.60 -1.84 9.42
C THR A 95 -25.67 -1.56 8.36
N ASP A 96 -26.86 -1.09 8.74
CA ASP A 96 -28.04 -0.93 7.85
C ASP A 96 -27.88 0.17 6.76
N GLY A 97 -26.81 0.14 5.97
CA GLY A 97 -26.54 1.10 4.90
C GLY A 97 -26.04 2.46 5.40
N GLY A 98 -25.48 2.52 6.62
CA GLY A 98 -24.94 3.75 7.16
C GLY A 98 -23.71 4.21 6.38
N ASP A 99 -23.90 5.21 5.53
CA ASP A 99 -22.84 6.13 5.13
C ASP A 99 -22.01 6.47 6.37
N TYR A 100 -20.68 6.49 6.23
CA TYR A 100 -19.85 6.80 7.39
C TYR A 100 -20.25 8.20 7.86
N ASP A 101 -20.80 8.29 9.06
CA ASP A 101 -21.21 9.56 9.63
C ASP A 101 -19.95 10.34 10.03
N SER A 102 -19.47 11.19 9.12
CA SER A 102 -18.31 12.07 9.33
C SER A 102 -18.48 13.02 10.51
N THR A 103 -19.73 13.28 10.93
CA THR A 103 -20.06 14.08 12.11
C THR A 103 -19.70 13.40 13.43
N LYS A 104 -19.39 12.09 13.43
CA LYS A 104 -19.06 11.32 14.65
C LYS A 104 -17.57 11.10 14.91
N LYS A 105 -16.66 11.56 14.04
CA LYS A 105 -15.21 11.57 14.30
C LYS A 105 -14.60 12.88 13.87
N SER A 106 -14.58 13.86 14.77
CA SER A 106 -13.51 14.86 14.81
C SER A 106 -12.20 14.18 15.27
N VAL A 107 -11.72 13.19 14.50
CA VAL A 107 -10.31 12.81 14.61
C VAL A 107 -9.56 13.93 13.90
N VAL A 108 -8.94 14.79 14.69
CA VAL A 108 -7.93 15.72 14.22
C VAL A 108 -6.91 14.88 13.45
N LEU A 109 -6.93 14.93 12.12
CA LEU A 109 -5.79 14.53 11.31
C LEU A 109 -4.70 15.55 11.62
N GLY A 110 -4.00 15.31 12.72
CA GLY A 110 -2.82 16.07 13.11
C GLY A 110 -1.76 15.83 12.07
N GLY A 111 -1.75 16.67 11.03
CA GLY A 111 -0.61 16.84 10.17
C GLY A 111 0.57 17.28 11.02
N GLN A 112 1.47 16.34 11.29
CA GLN A 112 2.84 16.63 11.67
C GLN A 112 3.76 16.05 10.59
N ASP A 113 3.57 16.54 9.36
CA ASP A 113 4.58 16.46 8.32
C ASP A 113 5.66 17.49 8.64
N SER A 114 6.54 17.17 9.58
CA SER A 114 7.81 17.86 9.81
C SER A 114 8.76 16.96 10.60
N ALA A 115 9.07 15.77 10.08
CA ALA A 115 10.27 15.08 10.52
C ALA A 115 11.48 15.89 9.99
N PRO A 116 12.37 16.43 10.84
CA PRO A 116 13.55 17.12 10.35
C PRO A 116 14.44 16.10 9.65
N ARG A 117 14.72 16.36 8.36
CA ARG A 117 15.76 15.69 7.59
C ARG A 117 17.06 15.77 8.39
N ARG A 118 17.61 14.63 8.83
CA ARG A 118 18.97 14.56 9.40
C ARG A 118 19.91 15.20 8.38
N GLN A 119 20.47 16.35 8.74
CA GLN A 119 21.61 16.90 8.04
C GLN A 119 22.82 16.19 8.63
N ASP A 120 23.38 15.23 7.88
CA ASP A 120 24.68 14.69 8.21
C ASP A 120 25.71 15.79 7.93
N SER A 121 26.21 16.40 9.00
CA SER A 121 27.35 17.33 8.94
C SER A 121 28.59 16.56 8.51
N THR A 122 29.01 16.74 7.26
CA THR A 122 30.38 16.44 6.82
C THR A 122 31.34 17.39 7.54
N ALA A 123 31.88 16.96 8.68
CA ALA A 123 33.10 17.51 9.23
C ALA A 123 34.28 16.79 8.56
N ALA A 124 34.82 17.42 7.52
CA ALA A 124 36.13 17.09 6.98
C ALA A 124 36.92 18.39 6.91
N SER A 125 37.83 18.54 7.86
CA SER A 125 39.02 19.40 7.80
C SER A 125 40.14 18.63 8.50
#